data_AF-A0A954YGZ3-F1
#
_entry.id   AF-A0A954YGZ3-F1
#
_cell.length_a   1.000
_cell.length_b   1.000
_cell.length_c   1.000
_cell.angle_alpha   90.00
_cell.angle_beta   90.00
_cell.angle_gamma   90.00
#
_symmetry.space_group_name_H-M   'P 1'
#
loop_
_entity.id
_entity.type
_entity.pdbx_description
1 polymer ?
#
loop_
_entity_poly.entity_id
_entity_poly.type
_entity_poly.pdbx_seq_one_letter_code
_entity_poly.pdbx_strand_id
1 'polypeptide(L)' 'MPISRIERVVGGVVTGRAERDSDGFFACHDFGSNVDATRLASLDDVADFLRSRPRSGVRMNPEWKRITRNIYIDGVLLR' A
#
# COMPACT_ATOMS: atom_id res chain seq x y z
N MET A 1 10.03 -7.36 12.79
CA MET A 1 10.65 -7.85 11.55
C MET A 1 10.34 -6.84 10.46
N PRO A 2 11.30 -6.54 9.56
CA PRO A 2 11.06 -5.61 8.47
C PRO A 2 10.01 -6.17 7.51
N ILE A 3 9.12 -5.31 7.03
CA ILE A 3 8.07 -5.69 6.09
C ILE A 3 8.68 -6.06 4.74
N SER A 4 8.38 -7.26 4.27
CA SER A 4 8.95 -7.80 3.02
C SER A 4 8.06 -7.51 1.80
N ARG A 5 6.74 -7.50 2.00
CA ARG A 5 5.76 -7.23 0.94
C ARG A 5 4.46 -6.68 1.47
N ILE A 6 3.86 -5.80 0.67
CA ILE A 6 2.50 -5.32 0.85
C ILE A 6 1.76 -5.57 -0.46
N GLU A 7 0.68 -6.33 -0.39
CA GLU A 7 0.00 -6.89 -1.55
C GLU A 7 -1.51 -6.67 -1.45
N ARG A 8 -2.19 -6.63 -2.59
CA ARG A 8 -3.64 -6.74 -2.66
C ARG A 8 -4.01 -8.15 -3.05
N VAL A 9 -4.74 -8.87 -2.20
CA VAL A 9 -5.19 -10.24 -2.49
C VAL A 9 -6.71 -10.29 -2.61
N VAL A 10 -7.23 -10.75 -3.73
CA VAL A 10 -8.68 -10.91 -3.96
C VAL A 10 -8.95 -12.35 -4.38
N GLY A 11 -9.82 -13.05 -3.65
CA GLY A 11 -10.11 -14.46 -3.93
C GLY A 11 -8.89 -15.39 -3.86
N GLY A 12 -7.92 -15.06 -3.01
CA GLY A 12 -6.65 -15.80 -2.89
C GLY A 12 -5.59 -15.47 -3.95
N VAL A 13 -5.88 -14.56 -4.89
CA VAL A 13 -4.96 -14.16 -5.96
C VAL A 13 -4.35 -12.79 -5.66
N VAL A 14 -3.03 -12.66 -5.80
CA VAL A 14 -2.34 -11.37 -5.74
C VAL A 14 -2.70 -10.56 -7.00
N THR A 15 -3.42 -9.47 -6.80
CA THR A 15 -3.90 -8.58 -7.86
C THR A 15 -3.15 -7.26 -7.93
N GLY A 16 -2.30 -6.98 -6.93
CA GLY A 16 -1.41 -5.84 -6.95
C GLY A 16 -0.36 -5.91 -5.87
N ARG A 17 0.74 -5.19 -6.06
CA ARG A 17 1.84 -5.09 -5.11
C ARG A 17 2.25 -3.64 -4.93
N ALA A 18 2.51 -3.26 -3.68
CA ALA A 18 3.12 -1.96 -3.40
C ALA A 18 4.54 -1.96 -3.96
N GLU A 19 4.79 -1.06 -4.90
CA GLU A 19 6.08 -0.87 -5.55
C GLU A 19 6.46 0.60 -5.52
N ARG A 20 7.77 0.86 -5.60
CA ARG A 20 8.30 2.22 -5.68
C ARG A 20 8.02 2.78 -7.07
N ASP A 21 7.64 4.05 -7.12
CA ASP A 21 7.56 4.81 -8.36
C ASP A 21 8.96 5.08 -8.95
N SER A 22 8.99 5.81 -10.07
CA SER A 22 10.24 6.20 -10.74
C SER A 22 11.17 7.04 -9.86
N ASP A 23 10.63 7.73 -8.86
CA ASP A 23 11.40 8.56 -7.93
C ASP A 23 11.92 7.74 -6.74
N GLY A 24 11.59 6.44 -6.67
CA GLY A 24 12.03 5.53 -5.61
C GLY A 24 11.12 5.54 -4.37
N PHE A 25 9.91 6.11 -4.45
CA PHE A 25 9.00 6.25 -3.32
C PHE A 25 7.71 5.43 -3.50
N PHE A 26 7.11 5.02 -2.39
CA PHE A 26 5.75 4.51 -2.36
C PHE A 26 4.77 5.68 -2.25
N ALA A 27 3.76 5.70 -3.12
CA ALA A 27 2.72 6.71 -3.09
C ALA A 27 1.55 6.27 -2.19
N CYS A 28 1.53 6.78 -0.97
CA CYS A 28 0.44 6.59 -0.01
C CYS A 28 -0.51 7.78 -0.03
N HIS A 29 -1.78 7.54 0.20
CA HIS A 29 -2.83 8.55 0.11
C HIS A 29 -3.77 8.41 1.30
N ASP A 30 -4.00 9.52 1.98
CA ASP A 30 -5.01 9.61 3.03
C ASP A 30 -6.41 9.31 2.50
N PHE A 31 -7.30 8.90 3.41
CA PHE A 31 -8.70 8.72 3.08
C PHE A 31 -9.29 10.01 2.48
N GLY A 32 -9.94 9.87 1.32
CA GLY A 32 -10.56 10.99 0.61
C GLY A 32 -9.62 11.76 -0.33
N SER A 33 -8.29 11.63 -0.21
CA SER A 33 -7.35 12.26 -1.15
C SER A 33 -6.82 11.26 -2.19
N ASN A 34 -6.77 11.68 -3.46
CA ASN A 34 -6.12 10.94 -4.55
C ASN A 34 -4.97 11.73 -5.20
N VAL A 35 -4.83 13.01 -4.82
CA VAL A 35 -3.92 13.97 -5.46
C VAL A 35 -2.69 14.16 -4.60
N ASP A 36 -2.88 14.30 -3.29
CA ASP A 36 -1.79 14.50 -2.34
C ASP A 36 -1.24 13.13 -1.91
N ALA A 37 -0.13 12.74 -2.52
CA ALA A 37 0.59 11.54 -2.14
C ALA A 37 1.58 11.84 -1.00
N THR A 38 1.45 11.13 0.11
CA THR A 38 2.53 10.96 1.07
C THR A 38 3.55 10.00 0.47
N ARG A 39 4.74 10.51 0.16
CA ARG A 39 5.85 9.73 -0.39
C ARG A 39 6.62 9.06 0.76
N LEU A 40 6.67 7.73 0.76
CA LEU A 40 7.38 6.93 1.77
C LEU A 40 8.50 6.12 1.12
N ALA A 41 9.62 5.94 1.81
CA ALA A 41 10.81 5.30 1.22
C ALA A 41 10.88 3.78 1.47
N SER A 42 10.20 3.29 2.52
CA SER A 42 10.24 1.90 2.96
C SER A 42 8.86 1.26 3.08
N LEU A 43 8.79 -0.07 2.98
CA LEU A 43 7.56 -0.81 3.25
C LEU A 43 7.17 -0.76 4.72
N ASP A 44 8.13 -0.60 5.63
CA ASP A 44 7.86 -0.42 7.06
C ASP A 44 7.05 0.87 7.29
N ASP A 45 7.49 1.98 6.71
CA ASP A 45 6.77 3.26 6.80
C ASP A 45 5.37 3.16 6.16
N VAL A 46 5.25 2.46 5.03
CA VAL A 46 3.96 2.22 4.37
C VAL A 46 3.03 1.39 5.26
N ALA A 47 3.55 0.35 5.90
CA ALA A 47 2.78 -0.47 6.82
C ALA A 47 2.29 0.34 8.02
N ASP A 48 3.16 1.18 8.59
CA ASP A 48 2.80 2.05 9.71
C ASP A 48 1.80 3.13 9.30
N PHE A 49 1.94 3.69 8.09
CA PHE A 49 0.97 4.62 7.51
C PHE A 49 -0.41 3.98 7.39
N LEU A 50 -0.49 2.79 6.81
CA LEU A 50 -1.76 2.08 6.56
C LEU A 50 -2.41 1.59 7.87
N ARG A 51 -1.61 1.18 8.86
CA ARG A 51 -2.11 0.77 10.19
C ARG A 51 -2.66 1.94 10.99
N SER A 52 -1.97 3.08 10.96
CA SER A 52 -2.33 4.27 11.74
C SER A 52 -3.49 5.07 11.13
N ARG A 53 -3.74 4.91 9.82
CA ARG A 53 -4.72 5.73 9.09
C ARG A 53 -5.76 4.86 8.38
N PRO A 54 -6.86 4.48 9.06
CA PRO A 54 -7.90 3.65 8.48
C PRO A 54 -8.45 4.21 7.16
N ARG A 55 -8.75 3.33 6.21
CA ARG A 55 -9.29 3.66 4.87
C ARG A 55 -8.36 4.45 3.95
N SER A 56 -7.17 4.80 4.41
CA SER A 56 -6.09 5.29 3.57
C SER A 56 -5.58 4.15 2.67
N GLY A 57 -4.87 4.51 1.61
CA GLY A 57 -4.44 3.55 0.62
C GLY A 57 -3.05 3.81 0.09
N VAL A 58 -2.53 2.82 -0.63
CA VAL A 58 -1.24 2.90 -1.32
C VAL A 58 -1.44 2.54 -2.78
N ARG A 59 -0.69 3.18 -3.69
CA ARG A 59 -0.69 2.79 -5.11
C ARG A 59 0.04 1.47 -5.29
N MET A 60 -0.53 0.59 -6.10
CA MET A 60 0.04 -0.73 -6.37
C MET A 60 0.13 -1.03 -7.87
N ASN A 61 1.23 -1.64 -8.28
CA ASN A 61 1.47 -2.18 -9.64
C ASN A 61 0.62 -3.45 -9.84
N PRO A 62 0.10 -3.80 -11.05
CA PRO A 62 0.35 -3.22 -12.37
C PRO A 62 -0.36 -1.89 -12.68
N GLU A 63 -1.51 -1.60 -12.05
CA GLU A 63 -2.38 -0.51 -12.51
C GLU A 63 -2.07 0.85 -11.85
N TRP A 64 -1.14 0.90 -10.91
CA TRP A 64 -0.81 2.06 -10.07
C TRP A 64 -2.04 2.71 -9.41
N LYS A 65 -3.11 1.92 -9.21
CA LYS A 65 -4.35 2.37 -8.59
C LYS A 65 -4.17 2.44 -7.07
N ARG A 66 -4.82 3.43 -6.44
CA ARG A 66 -4.91 3.52 -4.98
C ARG A 66 -5.73 2.34 -4.45
N ILE A 67 -5.08 1.45 -3.72
CA ILE A 67 -5.71 0.32 -3.04
C ILE A 67 -5.95 0.69 -1.59
N THR A 68 -7.17 0.49 -1.12
CA THR A 68 -7.61 0.81 0.25
C THR A 68 -8.19 -0.39 1.00
N ARG A 69 -8.27 -1.56 0.34
CA ARG A 69 -8.94 -2.77 0.85
C ARG A 69 -8.24 -4.03 0.36
N ASN A 70 -8.46 -5.12 1.10
CA ASN A 70 -7.85 -6.43 0.85
C ASN A 70 -6.33 -6.33 0.77
N ILE A 71 -5.76 -5.48 1.61
CA ILE A 71 -4.32 -5.26 1.69
C ILE A 71 -3.77 -6.30 2.66
N TYR A 72 -2.72 -7.00 2.25
CA TYR A 72 -2.02 -7.98 3.06
C TYR A 72 -0.60 -7.48 3.29
N ILE A 73 -0.20 -7.42 4.55
CA ILE A 73 1.16 -7.05 4.97
C ILE A 73 1.84 -8.35 5.40
N ASP A 74 2.83 -8.80 4.64
CA ASP A 74 3.48 -10.11 4.82
C ASP A 74 2.49 -11.28 4.96
N GLY A 75 1.39 -11.24 4.20
CA GLY A 75 0.35 -12.27 4.24
C GLY A 75 -0.68 -12.14 5.36
N VAL A 76 -0.58 -11.11 6.22
CA VAL A 76 -1.59 -10.80 7.23
C VAL A 76 -2.55 -9.75 6.66
N LEU A 77 -3.85 -10.08 6.62
CA LEU A 77 -4.88 -9.15 6.17
C LEU A 77 -4.91 -7.92 7.08
N LEU A 78 -4.68 -6.76 6.47
CA LEU A 78 -4.91 -5.47 7.07
C LEU A 78 -6.41 -5.18 7.03
N ARG A 79 -7.06 -5.50 8.15
CA ARG A 79 -8.43 -5.15 8.59
C ARG A 79 -9.39 -4.67 7.50
#